data_AF-A0A920M4Z4-F1
#
_entry.id   AF-A0A920M4Z4-F1
#
_cell.length_a   1.000
_cell.length_b   1.000
_cell.length_c   1.000
_cell.angle_alpha   90.00
_cell.angle_beta   90.00
_cell.angle_gamma   90.00
#
_symmetry.space_group_name_H-M   'P 1'
#
loop_
_entity.id
_entity.type
_entity.pdbx_description
1 polymer ?
#
loop_
_entity_poly.entity_id
_entity_poly.type
_entity_poly.pdbx_seq_one_letter_code
_entity_poly.pdbx_strand_id
1 'polypeptide(L)'
;MPQTIESINHAKNANVPIIIAINKCDLEGADVDKVKGQLTEHELIVEDYGGEVLSVEVSALKGEGINELLESISLFSEISELESNSLYQEKE
;
A
#
# COMPACT_ATOMS: atom_id res chain seq x y z
N MET A 1 10.69 -2.07 -11.63
CA MET A 1 11.96 -2.56 -11.03
C MET A 1 11.78 -4.02 -10.65
N PRO A 2 12.82 -4.88 -10.73
CA PRO A 2 12.66 -6.32 -10.48
C PRO A 2 12.11 -6.65 -9.08
N GLN A 3 12.55 -5.92 -8.05
CA GLN A 3 12.10 -6.14 -6.67
C GLN A 3 10.61 -5.80 -6.46
N THR A 4 10.14 -4.67 -7.01
CA THR A 4 8.72 -4.30 -6.92
C THR A 4 7.83 -5.35 -7.56
N ILE A 5 8.24 -5.89 -8.72
CA ILE A 5 7.50 -6.94 -9.42
C ILE A 5 7.46 -8.23 -8.60
N GLU A 6 8.57 -8.59 -7.96
CA GLU A 6 8.61 -9.74 -7.06
C GLU A 6 7.65 -9.57 -5.87
N SER A 7 7.62 -8.39 -5.25
CA SER A 7 6.68 -8.09 -4.16
C SER A 7 5.22 -8.18 -4.60
N ILE A 8 4.90 -7.64 -5.78
CA ILE A 8 3.55 -7.72 -6.36
C ILE A 8 3.14 -9.19 -6.56
N ASN A 9 4.02 -9.98 -7.16
CA ASN A 9 3.76 -11.40 -7.39
C ASN A 9 3.60 -12.17 -6.08
N HIS A 10 4.42 -11.88 -5.06
CA HIS A 10 4.31 -12.52 -3.75
C HIS A 10 2.96 -12.22 -3.09
N ALA A 11 2.54 -10.95 -3.10
CA ALA A 11 1.27 -10.52 -2.51
C ALA A 11 0.07 -11.09 -3.27
N LYS A 12 0.09 -11.06 -4.62
CA LYS A 12 -0.94 -11.68 -5.47
C LYS A 12 -1.07 -13.18 -5.24
N ASN A 13 0.04 -13.90 -5.20
CA ASN A 13 0.02 -15.35 -4.97
C ASN A 13 -0.46 -15.73 -3.57
N ALA A 14 -0.22 -14.88 -2.57
CA ALA A 14 -0.71 -15.06 -1.21
C ALA A 14 -2.17 -14.62 -1.03
N ASN A 15 -2.78 -14.01 -2.07
CA ASN A 15 -4.12 -13.45 -2.05
C ASN A 15 -4.36 -12.52 -0.86
N VAL A 16 -3.34 -11.73 -0.51
CA VAL A 16 -3.39 -10.75 0.57
C VAL A 16 -3.73 -9.37 0.01
N PRO A 17 -4.40 -8.52 0.79
CA PRO A 17 -4.65 -7.15 0.38
C PRO A 17 -3.37 -6.34 0.17
N ILE A 18 -3.42 -5.39 -0.76
CA ILE A 18 -2.28 -4.58 -1.17
C ILE A 18 -2.64 -3.10 -1.04
N ILE A 19 -1.78 -2.35 -0.35
CA ILE A 19 -1.79 -0.89 -0.31
C ILE A 19 -0.47 -0.40 -0.92
N ILE A 20 -0.53 0.58 -1.83
CA ILE A 20 0.64 1.11 -2.52
C ILE A 20 0.96 2.51 -2.00
N ALA A 21 2.15 2.68 -1.41
CA ALA A 21 2.69 4.00 -1.10
C ALA A 21 3.67 4.43 -2.20
N ILE A 22 3.29 5.44 -3.00
CA ILE A 22 4.14 6.00 -4.04
C ILE A 22 5.04 7.06 -3.41
N ASN A 23 6.32 6.74 -3.24
CA ASN A 23 7.26 7.58 -2.50
C ASN A 23 8.02 8.56 -3.41
N LYS A 24 8.56 9.63 -2.79
CA LYS A 24 9.35 10.71 -3.40
C LYS A 24 8.53 11.67 -4.27
N CYS A 25 7.25 11.85 -3.96
CA CYS A 25 6.38 12.81 -4.65
C CYS A 25 6.80 14.28 -4.46
N ASP A 26 7.72 14.56 -3.54
CA ASP A 26 8.26 15.91 -3.31
C ASP A 26 9.29 16.37 -4.35
N LEU A 27 9.77 15.49 -5.22
CA LEU A 27 10.75 15.82 -6.26
C LEU A 27 10.05 16.40 -7.49
N GLU A 28 10.63 17.45 -8.09
CA GLU A 28 10.07 18.11 -9.30
C GLU A 28 9.91 17.16 -10.51
N GLY A 29 10.66 16.06 -10.55
CA GLY A 29 10.56 15.03 -11.59
C GLY A 29 9.71 13.82 -11.19
N ALA A 30 9.00 13.87 -10.06
CA ALA A 30 8.10 12.80 -9.65
C ALA A 30 6.89 12.77 -10.59
N ASP A 31 6.68 11.62 -11.22
CA ASP A 31 5.57 11.39 -12.15
C ASP A 31 4.74 10.22 -11.61
N VAL A 32 3.72 10.57 -10.83
CA VAL A 32 2.85 9.60 -10.16
C VAL A 32 1.97 8.86 -11.16
N ASP A 33 1.44 9.56 -12.16
CA ASP A 33 0.59 8.97 -13.20
C ASP A 33 1.34 7.89 -13.98
N LYS A 34 2.62 8.12 -14.28
CA LYS A 34 3.47 7.09 -14.89
C LYS A 34 3.61 5.86 -14.00
N VAL A 35 3.77 6.02 -12.68
CA VAL A 35 3.85 4.90 -11.74
C VAL A 35 2.51 4.15 -11.68
N LYS A 36 1.38 4.86 -11.60
CA LYS A 36 0.03 4.28 -11.64
C LYS A 36 -0.21 3.49 -12.94
N GLY A 37 0.27 4.01 -14.08
CA GLY A 37 0.27 3.30 -15.36
C GLY A 37 1.09 2.01 -15.34
N GLN A 38 2.30 2.04 -14.78
CA GLN A 38 3.14 0.84 -14.64
C GLN A 38 2.53 -0.21 -13.70
N LEU A 39 1.84 0.20 -12.64
CA LEU A 39 1.09 -0.72 -11.77
C LEU A 39 -0.05 -1.40 -12.52
N THR A 40 -0.74 -0.67 -13.38
CA THR A 40 -1.83 -1.19 -14.23
C THR A 40 -1.32 -2.28 -15.19
N GLU A 41 -0.11 -2.14 -15.75
CA GLU A 41 0.53 -3.18 -16.57
C GLU A 41 0.78 -4.48 -15.80
N HIS A 42 0.91 -4.40 -14.47
CA HIS A 42 1.03 -5.54 -13.57
C HIS A 42 -0.33 -5.96 -12.96
N GLU A 43 -1.44 -5.56 -13.57
CA GLU A 43 -2.83 -5.81 -13.13
C GLU A 43 -3.06 -5.37 -11.67
N LEU A 44 -2.43 -4.27 -11.26
CA LEU A 44 -2.76 -3.53 -10.06
C LEU A 44 -3.40 -2.22 -10.50
N ILE A 45 -4.73 -2.23 -10.57
CA ILE A 45 -5.51 -1.05 -10.95
C ILE A 45 -5.79 -0.27 -9.67
N VAL A 46 -5.30 0.96 -9.62
CA VAL A 46 -5.50 1.86 -8.48
C VAL A 46 -6.93 2.41 -8.45
N GLU A 47 -7.41 2.79 -7.27
CA GLU A 47 -8.77 3.35 -7.07
C GLU A 47 -9.07 4.54 -7.99
N ASP A 48 -8.08 5.41 -8.23
CA ASP A 48 -8.21 6.56 -9.14
C ASP A 48 -8.60 6.15 -10.58
N TYR A 49 -8.26 4.93 -10.98
CA TYR A 49 -8.59 4.36 -12.30
C TYR A 49 -9.77 3.39 -12.23
N GLY A 50 -10.53 3.41 -11.14
CA GLY A 50 -11.70 2.55 -10.91
C GLY A 50 -11.35 1.13 -10.48
N GLY A 51 -10.14 0.90 -9.98
CA GLY A 51 -9.72 -0.38 -9.41
C GLY A 51 -10.01 -0.50 -7.91
N GLU A 52 -9.38 -1.49 -7.28
CA GLU A 52 -9.55 -1.83 -5.86
C GLU A 52 -8.26 -1.59 -5.04
N VAL A 53 -7.15 -1.24 -5.70
CA VAL A 53 -5.87 -1.04 -5.03
C VAL A 53 -5.77 0.40 -4.54
N LEU A 54 -5.73 0.57 -3.22
CA LEU A 54 -5.52 1.88 -2.63
C LEU A 54 -4.09 2.36 -2.86
N SER A 55 -3.95 3.59 -3.38
CA SER A 55 -2.65 4.22 -3.62
C SER A 55 -2.56 5.56 -2.89
N VAL A 56 -1.51 5.74 -2.09
CA VAL A 56 -1.23 6.99 -1.37
C VAL A 56 0.10 7.58 -1.85
N GLU A 57 0.07 8.85 -2.18
CA GLU A 57 1.24 9.63 -2.57
C GLU A 57 1.96 10.14 -1.33
N VAL A 58 3.24 9.81 -1.18
CA VAL A 58 4.00 10.13 0.04
C VAL A 58 5.36 10.75 -0.25
N SER A 59 5.81 11.60 0.66
CA SER A 59 7.21 12.00 0.78
C SER A 59 7.75 11.53 2.13
N ALA A 60 8.54 10.46 2.11
CA ALA A 60 9.18 9.98 3.33
C ALA A 60 10.16 10.99 3.96
N LEU A 61 10.69 11.94 3.18
CA LEU A 61 11.62 12.95 3.67
C LEU A 61 10.89 14.12 4.34
N LYS A 62 9.80 14.61 3.72
CA LYS A 62 9.01 15.72 4.24
C LYS A 62 7.91 15.28 5.22
N GLY A 63 7.61 13.98 5.27
CA GLY A 63 6.50 13.41 6.04
C GLY A 63 5.12 13.63 5.42
N GLU A 64 5.06 14.17 4.20
CA GLU A 64 3.81 14.40 3.48
C GLU A 64 3.17 13.05 3.10
N GLY A 65 1.84 12.94 3.23
CA GLY A 65 1.08 11.72 2.92
C GLY A 65 1.24 10.56 3.91
N ILE A 66 2.15 10.65 4.90
CA ILE A 66 2.36 9.56 5.88
C ILE A 66 1.16 9.38 6.79
N ASN A 67 0.53 10.46 7.26
CA ASN A 67 -0.67 10.37 8.08
C ASN A 67 -1.83 9.74 7.31
N GLU A 68 -2.02 10.12 6.05
CA GLU A 68 -3.04 9.55 5.17
C GLU A 68 -2.80 8.06 4.91
N LEU A 69 -1.53 7.66 4.70
CA LEU A 69 -1.15 6.26 4.59
C LEU A 69 -1.50 5.47 5.87
N LEU A 70 -1.18 6.02 7.04
CA LEU A 70 -1.49 5.38 8.32
C LEU A 70 -2.99 5.27 8.57
N GLU A 71 -3.75 6.33 8.30
CA GLU A 71 -5.22 6.32 8.41
C GLU A 71 -5.83 5.28 7.47
N SER A 72 -5.34 5.20 6.24
CA SER A 72 -5.78 4.20 5.25
C SER A 72 -5.50 2.78 5.73
N ILE A 73 -4.31 2.51 6.28
CA ILE A 73 -3.95 1.20 6.85
C ILE A 73 -4.85 0.87 8.05
N SER A 74 -5.09 1.82 8.95
CA SER A 74 -5.96 1.63 10.11
C SER A 74 -7.38 1.29 9.68
N LEU A 75 -7.97 2.07 8.78
CA LEU A 75 -9.30 1.82 8.24
C LEU A 75 -9.38 0.45 7.57
N PHE A 76 -8.37 0.12 6.77
CA PHE A 76 -8.30 -1.18 6.10
C PHE A 76 -8.23 -2.34 7.09
N SER A 77 -7.49 -2.18 8.19
CA SER A 77 -7.38 -3.19 9.25
C SER A 77 -8.70 -3.43 9.99
N GLU A 78 -9.48 -2.37 10.22
CA GLU A 78 -10.79 -2.46 10.87
C GLU A 78 -11.79 -3.23 10.00
N ILE A 79 -11.78 -2.98 8.69
CA ILE A 79 -12.63 -3.68 7.72
C ILE A 79 -12.17 -5.14 7.54
N SER A 80 -10.87 -5.41 7.69
CA SER A 80 -10.30 -6.74 7.49
C SER A 80 -10.58 -7.73 8.63
N GLU A 81 -11.32 -7.32 9.67
CA GLU A 81 -11.70 -8.14 10.83
C GLU A 81 -10.54 -8.99 11.38
N LEU A 82 -9.36 -8.41 11.46
CA LEU A 82 -8.14 -9.14 11.82
C LEU A 82 -8.22 -9.66 13.26
N GLU A 83 -8.04 -10.97 13.42
CA GLU A 83 -8.01 -11.62 14.73
C GLU A 83 -6.58 -11.85 15.21
N SER A 84 -6.37 -11.74 16.52
CA SER A 84 -5.12 -12.11 17.18
C SER A 84 -5.41 -13.00 18.38
N ASN A 85 -4.65 -14.10 18.52
CA ASN A 85 -4.79 -14.98 19.66
C ASN A 85 -4.01 -14.42 20.86
N SER A 86 -4.74 -13.79 21.79
CA SER A 86 -4.19 -13.17 23.02
C SER A 86 -3.95 -14.19 24.17
N LEU A 87 -3.77 -15.48 23.88
CA LEU A 87 -3.49 -16.50 24.91
C LEU A 87 -2.02 -16.50 25.39
N TYR A 88 -1.55 -15.33 25.81
CA TYR A 88 -0.44 -15.17 26.76
C TYR A 88 -0.97 -14.33 27.93
N GLN A 89 -1.87 -14.91 28.74
CA GLN A 89 -2.06 -14.43 30.09
C GLN A 89 -0.80 -14.78 30.88
N GLU A 90 -0.18 -13.76 31.47
CA GLU A 90 0.94 -13.90 32.40
C GLU A 90 0.60 -15.01 33.41
N LYS A 91 1.39 -16.09 33.41
CA LYS A 91 1.44 -17.00 34.55
C LYS A 91 2.17 -16.25 35.66
N GLU A 92 1.42 -15.61 36.56
CA GLU A 92 1.87 -15.40 37.94
C GLU A 92 2.06 -16.75 38.65
#